data_AF-M8BY14-F1
#
_entry.id   AF-M8BY14-F1
#
_cell.length_a   1.000
_cell.length_b   1.000
_cell.length_c   1.000
_cell.angle_alpha   90.00
_cell.angle_beta   90.00
_cell.angle_gamma   90.00
#
_symmetry.space_group_name_H-M   'P 1'
#
loop_
_entity.id
_entity.type
_entity.pdbx_description
1 polymer ?
#
loop_
_entity_poly.entity_id
_entity_poly.type
_entity_poly.pdbx_seq_one_letter_code
_entity_poly.pdbx_strand_id
1 'polypeptide(L)'
;MEATLRPCESPTIAGESKFCATSLEALVERAMGVLGTRDIRPVTSTLPRAGAPLQWYTVRVVRPVEGGPVFVACHDEAYPYTVYRCHTTGPSRAYMVEMEGARGGNAVTIAAVCHTDTSLWNPEHVSFKLLGTKPGGTPVCHLMPYGHIIWAKNVKRSTA
;
A
#
# COMPACT_ATOMS: atom_id res chain seq x y z
N MET A 1 -5.14 18.41 14.02
CA MET A 1 -4.25 18.37 12.85
C MET A 1 -2.91 17.74 13.18
N GLU A 2 -2.27 18.09 14.31
CA GLU A 2 -1.01 17.47 14.75
C GLU A 2 -1.07 15.92 14.74
N ALA A 3 -2.15 15.33 15.26
CA ALA A 3 -2.34 13.88 15.28
C ALA A 3 -2.25 13.20 13.89
N THR A 4 -2.65 13.89 12.82
CA THR A 4 -2.59 13.37 11.44
C THR A 4 -1.16 13.31 10.92
N LEU A 5 -0.27 14.22 11.36
CA LEU A 5 1.13 14.27 10.92
C LEU A 5 2.07 13.46 11.82
N ARG A 6 1.64 13.05 13.03
CA ARG A 6 2.44 12.19 13.92
C ARG A 6 3.04 10.95 13.22
N PRO A 7 2.32 10.23 12.34
CA PRO A 7 2.90 9.12 11.61
C PRO A 7 4.08 9.52 10.70
N CYS A 8 4.09 10.74 10.16
CA CYS A 8 5.22 11.29 9.39
C CYS A 8 6.43 11.64 10.26
N GLU A 9 6.18 12.15 11.46
CA GLU A 9 7.21 12.66 12.38
C GLU A 9 7.79 11.56 13.28
N SER A 10 7.08 10.43 13.41
CA SER A 10 7.53 9.31 14.22
C SER A 10 8.82 8.70 13.66
N PRO A 11 9.71 8.19 14.53
CA PRO A 11 10.93 7.52 14.08
C PRO A 11 10.59 6.29 13.20
N THR A 12 11.52 5.93 12.31
CA THR A 12 11.45 4.67 11.57
C THR A 12 11.69 3.49 12.50
N ILE A 13 10.98 2.38 12.26
CA ILE A 13 11.35 1.11 12.89
C ILE A 13 12.54 0.47 12.17
N ALA A 14 13.23 -0.47 12.83
CA ALA A 14 14.32 -1.20 12.21
C ALA A 14 13.83 -1.92 10.94
N GLY A 15 14.55 -1.77 9.83
CA GLY A 15 14.20 -2.36 8.54
C GLY A 15 13.09 -1.64 7.75
N GLU A 16 12.55 -0.53 8.27
CA GLU A 16 11.62 0.35 7.55
C GLU A 16 12.37 1.52 6.91
N SER A 17 12.06 1.78 5.63
CA SER A 17 12.24 3.11 5.04
C SER A 17 10.90 3.84 5.08
N LYS A 18 10.83 4.98 5.76
CA LYS A 18 9.64 5.84 5.85
C LYS A 18 9.98 7.27 5.44
N PHE A 19 9.07 7.93 4.75
CA PHE A 19 9.18 9.35 4.45
C PHE A 19 7.79 9.94 4.25
N CYS A 20 7.69 11.26 4.38
CA CYS A 20 6.53 12.00 3.91
C CYS A 20 6.86 12.92 2.74
N ALA A 21 5.92 13.04 1.82
CA ALA A 21 6.03 13.88 0.64
C ALA A 21 4.84 14.83 0.57
N THR A 22 5.13 16.11 0.39
CA THR A 22 4.13 17.18 0.28
C THR A 22 3.96 17.67 -1.16
N SER A 23 4.66 17.05 -2.11
CA SER A 23 4.55 17.29 -3.54
C SER A 23 4.66 15.99 -4.32
N LEU A 24 4.14 15.98 -5.55
CA LEU A 24 4.26 14.83 -6.45
C LEU A 24 5.72 14.53 -6.81
N GLU A 25 6.54 15.57 -6.99
CA GLU A 25 7.98 15.42 -7.29
C GLU A 25 8.69 14.69 -6.15
N ALA A 26 8.54 15.17 -4.91
CA ALA A 26 9.15 14.54 -3.74
C ALA A 26 8.64 13.11 -3.52
N LEU A 27 7.37 12.85 -3.84
CA LEU A 27 6.76 11.53 -3.75
C LEU A 27 7.45 10.54 -4.68
N VAL A 28 7.61 10.91 -5.95
CA VAL A 28 8.21 10.05 -6.98
C VAL A 28 9.71 9.89 -6.76
N GLU A 29 10.43 10.98 -6.49
CA GLU A 29 11.89 10.96 -6.28
C GLU A 29 12.29 10.09 -5.09
N ARG A 30 11.59 10.21 -3.97
CA ARG A 30 11.87 9.39 -2.79
C ARG A 30 11.49 7.93 -3.00
N ALA A 31 10.40 7.64 -3.72
CA ALA A 31 10.05 6.27 -4.09
C ALA A 31 11.12 5.63 -4.99
N MET A 32 11.64 6.36 -5.99
CA MET A 32 12.77 5.91 -6.82
C MET A 32 14.02 5.63 -5.97
N GLY A 33 14.32 6.53 -5.02
CA GLY A 33 15.44 6.37 -4.09
C GLY A 33 15.33 5.10 -3.24
N VAL A 34 14.17 4.87 -2.62
CA VAL A 34 13.92 3.67 -1.79
C VAL A 34 13.95 2.39 -2.63
N LEU A 35 13.41 2.40 -3.85
CA LEU A 35 13.44 1.24 -4.74
C LEU A 35 14.81 1.04 -5.42
N GLY A 36 15.71 2.03 -5.37
CA GLY A 36 17.02 1.98 -5.99
C GLY A 36 16.96 1.94 -7.53
N THR A 37 15.92 2.50 -8.13
CA THR A 37 15.76 2.57 -9.60
C THR A 37 14.92 3.77 -10.00
N ARG A 38 15.16 4.31 -11.21
CA ARG A 38 14.31 5.32 -11.83
C ARG A 38 13.13 4.74 -12.61
N ASP A 39 13.17 3.45 -12.90
CA ASP A 39 12.15 2.76 -13.67
C ASP A 39 11.10 2.15 -12.73
N ILE A 40 10.13 2.97 -12.33
CA ILE A 40 9.05 2.61 -11.41
C ILE A 40 7.69 2.89 -12.04
N ARG A 41 6.64 2.21 -11.56
CA ARG A 41 5.25 2.49 -11.92
C ARG A 41 4.35 2.60 -10.69
N PRO A 42 3.31 3.45 -10.73
CA PRO A 42 2.30 3.47 -9.70
C PRO A 42 1.34 2.30 -9.88
N VAL A 43 0.86 1.78 -8.76
CA VAL A 43 -0.22 0.80 -8.66
C VAL A 43 -1.26 1.37 -7.72
N THR A 44 -2.45 1.65 -8.25
CA THR A 44 -3.50 2.38 -7.55
C THR A 44 -4.84 1.67 -7.66
N SER A 45 -5.68 1.88 -6.67
CA SER A 45 -7.07 1.45 -6.69
C SER A 45 -7.87 2.28 -7.69
N THR A 46 -8.68 1.61 -8.51
CA THR A 46 -9.58 2.23 -9.49
C THR A 46 -11.03 2.01 -9.06
N LEU A 47 -11.73 3.12 -8.86
CA LEU A 47 -13.15 3.13 -8.51
C LEU A 47 -13.99 3.76 -9.63
N PRO A 48 -15.26 3.36 -9.78
CA PRO A 48 -16.22 4.12 -10.57
C PRO A 48 -16.34 5.57 -10.07
N ARG A 49 -16.79 6.48 -10.94
CA ARG A 49 -17.01 7.90 -10.58
C ARG A 49 -17.96 8.10 -9.41
N ALA A 50 -18.94 7.20 -9.26
CA ALA A 50 -19.89 7.20 -8.15
C ALA A 50 -19.27 6.72 -6.82
N GLY A 51 -17.98 6.34 -6.83
CA GLY A 51 -17.28 5.78 -5.69
C GLY A 51 -17.61 4.30 -5.46
N ALA A 52 -17.22 3.81 -4.28
CA ALA A 52 -17.55 2.47 -3.80
C ALA A 52 -18.43 2.59 -2.55
N PRO A 53 -19.74 2.30 -2.63
CA PRO A 53 -20.62 2.41 -1.46
C PRO A 53 -20.28 1.34 -0.42
N LEU A 54 -20.64 1.60 0.84
CA LEU A 54 -20.49 0.63 1.92
C LEU A 54 -21.49 -0.53 1.70
N GLN A 55 -20.94 -1.69 1.36
CA GLN A 55 -21.68 -2.93 1.12
C GLN A 55 -20.74 -4.13 1.21
N TRP A 56 -21.30 -5.34 1.16
CA TRP A 56 -20.52 -6.54 0.95
C TRP A 56 -19.96 -6.59 -0.47
N TYR A 57 -18.69 -6.97 -0.58
CA TYR A 57 -18.01 -7.19 -1.84
C TYR A 57 -17.53 -8.63 -1.90
N THR A 58 -17.71 -9.28 -3.04
CA THR A 58 -17.13 -10.60 -3.31
C THR A 58 -15.84 -10.41 -4.10
N VAL A 59 -14.75 -10.99 -3.61
CA VAL A 59 -13.49 -11.05 -4.37
C VAL A 59 -13.67 -11.99 -5.56
N ARG A 60 -13.41 -11.50 -6.77
CA ARG A 60 -13.53 -12.26 -8.02
C ARG A 60 -12.19 -12.73 -8.52
N VAL A 61 -11.21 -11.82 -8.58
CA VAL A 61 -9.88 -12.11 -9.12
C VAL A 61 -8.83 -11.42 -8.26
N VAL A 62 -7.72 -12.12 -8.02
CA VAL A 62 -6.51 -11.57 -7.38
C VAL A 62 -5.35 -11.79 -8.34
N ARG A 63 -4.72 -10.70 -8.79
CA ARG A 63 -3.54 -10.77 -9.68
C ARG A 63 -2.31 -10.21 -8.95
N PRO A 64 -1.18 -10.93 -8.92
CA PRO A 64 0.05 -10.41 -8.35
C PRO A 64 0.58 -9.24 -9.17
N VAL A 65 1.21 -8.31 -8.48
CA VAL A 65 1.94 -7.19 -9.08
C VAL A 65 3.43 -7.56 -9.11
N GLU A 66 4.01 -7.55 -10.31
CA GLU A 66 5.45 -7.74 -10.51
C GLU A 66 6.28 -6.57 -9.98
N GLY A 67 7.57 -6.79 -9.71
CA GLY A 67 8.49 -5.73 -9.28
C GLY A 67 8.80 -5.72 -7.78
N GLY A 68 8.48 -6.81 -7.08
CA GLY A 68 8.92 -7.07 -5.71
C GLY A 68 10.39 -7.50 -5.62
N PRO A 69 10.86 -7.91 -4.43
CA PRO A 69 10.11 -8.15 -3.19
C PRO A 69 9.91 -6.89 -2.31
N VAL A 70 10.30 -5.71 -2.80
CA VAL A 70 10.16 -4.44 -2.09
C VAL A 70 9.20 -3.53 -2.87
N PHE A 71 8.18 -3.05 -2.17
CA PHE A 71 7.21 -2.07 -2.66
C PHE A 71 7.14 -0.90 -1.69
N VAL A 72 6.93 0.32 -2.18
CA VAL A 72 6.72 1.50 -1.33
C VAL A 72 5.23 1.82 -1.31
N ALA A 73 4.58 1.65 -0.15
CA ALA A 73 3.19 2.02 0.03
C ALA A 73 3.10 3.45 0.52
N CYS A 74 2.36 4.30 -0.19
CA CYS A 74 2.14 5.71 0.12
C CYS A 74 0.66 5.94 0.41
N HIS A 75 0.38 6.51 1.57
CA HIS A 75 -0.95 6.80 2.05
C HIS A 75 -1.21 8.29 2.02
N ASP A 76 -2.33 8.67 1.39
CA ASP A 76 -2.86 10.04 1.49
C ASP A 76 -3.33 10.28 2.92
N GLU A 77 -2.76 11.27 3.58
CA GLU A 77 -3.11 11.63 4.95
C GLU A 77 -4.26 12.64 4.94
N ALA A 78 -5.21 12.50 5.87
CA ALA A 78 -6.38 13.36 5.97
C ALA A 78 -6.03 14.78 6.49
N TYR A 79 -5.28 15.52 5.69
CA TYR A 79 -4.72 16.84 5.97
C TYR A 79 -5.22 17.85 4.93
N PRO A 80 -5.41 19.14 5.27
CA PRO A 80 -5.92 20.15 4.32
C PRO A 80 -5.04 20.39 3.09
N TYR A 81 -3.78 19.97 3.16
CA TYR A 81 -2.81 20.03 2.07
C TYR A 81 -2.34 18.62 1.73
N THR A 82 -1.86 18.40 0.51
CA THR A 82 -1.35 17.10 0.09
C THR A 82 -0.18 16.66 0.97
N VAL A 83 -0.36 15.54 1.66
CA VAL A 83 0.68 14.87 2.43
C VAL A 83 0.54 13.37 2.20
N TYR A 84 1.54 12.77 1.57
CA TYR A 84 1.65 11.32 1.46
C TYR A 84 2.62 10.81 2.50
N ARG A 85 2.17 9.90 3.36
CA ARG A 85 3.05 9.09 4.19
C ARG A 85 3.40 7.80 3.47
N CYS A 86 4.67 7.64 3.14
CA CYS A 86 5.21 6.49 2.45
C CYS A 86 6.06 5.63 3.38
N HIS A 87 5.95 4.31 3.22
CA HIS A 87 6.75 3.38 3.99
C HIS A 87 7.02 2.07 3.24
N THR A 88 8.04 1.38 3.72
CA THR A 88 8.37 -0.02 3.42
C THR A 88 8.46 -0.74 4.75
N THR A 89 7.97 -1.95 4.85
CA THR A 89 7.96 -2.68 6.12
C THR A 89 8.38 -4.12 5.83
N GLY A 90 9.67 -4.27 5.52
CA GLY A 90 10.27 -5.52 5.09
C GLY A 90 9.80 -5.99 3.70
N PRO A 91 10.13 -7.24 3.34
CA PRO A 91 9.60 -7.91 2.16
C PRO A 91 8.07 -7.87 2.09
N SER A 92 7.53 -7.47 0.94
CA SER A 92 6.10 -7.39 0.71
C SER A 92 5.70 -7.94 -0.66
N ARG A 93 4.41 -8.22 -0.80
CA ARG A 93 3.77 -8.57 -2.07
C ARG A 93 2.62 -7.62 -2.32
N ALA A 94 2.45 -7.19 -3.56
CA ALA A 94 1.34 -6.37 -3.98
C ALA A 94 0.42 -7.15 -4.93
N TYR A 95 -0.87 -6.79 -4.92
CA TYR A 95 -1.90 -7.43 -5.74
C TYR A 95 -2.89 -6.40 -6.28
N MET A 96 -3.49 -6.69 -7.43
CA MET A 96 -4.73 -6.08 -7.87
C MET A 96 -5.88 -7.03 -7.60
N VAL A 97 -6.88 -6.55 -6.86
CA VAL A 97 -8.05 -7.33 -6.42
C VAL A 97 -9.29 -6.79 -7.11
N GLU A 98 -9.87 -7.58 -8.00
CA GLU A 98 -11.18 -7.30 -8.59
C GLU A 98 -12.26 -7.79 -7.64
N MET A 99 -13.19 -6.90 -7.31
CA MET A 99 -14.31 -7.19 -6.42
C MET A 99 -15.62 -6.69 -7.00
N GLU A 100 -16.70 -7.38 -6.65
CA GLU A 100 -18.05 -7.04 -7.10
C GLU A 100 -18.98 -6.83 -5.91
N GLY A 101 -19.66 -5.69 -5.88
CA GLY A 101 -20.64 -5.36 -4.84
C GLY A 101 -21.88 -6.26 -4.93
N ALA A 102 -22.37 -6.73 -3.78
CA ALA A 102 -23.52 -7.64 -3.69
C ALA A 102 -24.82 -7.08 -4.30
N ARG A 103 -24.96 -5.75 -4.40
CA ARG A 103 -26.12 -5.09 -5.03
C ARG A 103 -26.06 -5.01 -6.55
N GLY A 104 -25.02 -5.59 -7.17
CA GLY A 104 -24.77 -5.52 -8.61
C GLY A 104 -24.23 -4.15 -9.06
N GLY A 105 -23.68 -4.10 -10.28
CA GLY A 105 -23.29 -2.86 -10.98
C GLY A 105 -22.11 -2.07 -10.39
N ASN A 106 -21.44 -2.59 -9.35
CA ASN A 106 -20.37 -1.91 -8.63
C ASN A 106 -19.10 -2.78 -8.60
N ALA A 107 -18.51 -3.00 -9.76
CA ALA A 107 -17.20 -3.64 -9.86
C ALA A 107 -16.11 -2.62 -9.51
N VAL A 108 -15.17 -3.01 -8.65
CA VAL A 108 -14.04 -2.19 -8.22
C VAL A 108 -12.75 -2.98 -8.37
N THR A 109 -11.66 -2.30 -8.71
CA THR A 109 -10.32 -2.91 -8.71
C THR A 109 -9.47 -2.22 -7.67
N ILE A 110 -9.11 -2.92 -6.61
CA ILE A 110 -8.42 -2.34 -5.45
C ILE A 110 -7.00 -2.91 -5.38
N ALA A 111 -6.01 -2.02 -5.25
CA ALA A 111 -4.66 -2.43 -4.96
C ALA A 111 -4.58 -2.95 -3.51
N ALA A 112 -3.80 -3.99 -3.27
CA ALA A 112 -3.56 -4.53 -1.95
C ALA A 112 -2.07 -4.76 -1.73
N VAL A 113 -1.61 -4.60 -0.50
CA VAL A 113 -0.25 -4.94 -0.10
C VAL A 113 -0.30 -5.93 1.06
N CYS A 114 0.60 -6.90 1.02
CA CYS A 114 0.81 -7.90 2.06
C CYS A 114 2.25 -7.78 2.57
N HIS A 115 2.41 -7.48 3.84
CA HIS A 115 3.68 -7.52 4.54
C HIS A 115 3.99 -8.97 4.89
N THR A 116 5.01 -9.53 4.24
CA THR A 116 5.35 -10.96 4.36
C THR A 116 6.34 -11.24 5.48
N ASP A 117 7.02 -10.21 5.99
CA ASP A 117 7.83 -10.28 7.19
C ASP A 117 7.43 -9.14 8.13
N THR A 118 6.77 -9.51 9.23
CA THR A 118 6.33 -8.59 10.29
C THR A 118 7.11 -8.81 11.58
N SER A 119 8.26 -9.50 11.54
CA SER A 119 9.06 -9.86 12.72
C SER A 119 9.50 -8.65 13.55
N LEU A 120 9.72 -7.51 12.90
CA LEU A 120 10.16 -6.26 13.52
C LEU A 120 9.00 -5.31 13.87
N TRP A 121 7.75 -5.69 13.61
CA TRP A 121 6.60 -4.86 13.96
C TRP A 121 6.38 -4.85 15.47
N ASN A 122 5.78 -3.76 15.97
CA ASN A 122 5.35 -3.68 17.35
C ASN A 122 4.43 -4.88 17.70
N PRO A 123 4.76 -5.72 18.69
CA PRO A 123 3.91 -6.85 19.10
C PRO A 123 2.47 -6.45 19.47
N GLU A 124 2.26 -5.21 19.89
CA GLU A 124 0.94 -4.65 20.20
C GLU A 124 0.22 -4.03 18.99
N HIS A 125 0.79 -4.15 17.78
CA HIS A 125 0.16 -3.62 16.56
C HIS A 125 -1.23 -4.23 16.37
N VAL A 126 -2.23 -3.38 16.09
CA VAL A 126 -3.66 -3.76 16.05
C VAL A 126 -3.94 -4.93 15.10
N SER A 127 -3.18 -5.03 14.01
CA SER A 127 -3.30 -6.13 13.04
C SER A 127 -3.10 -7.51 13.67
N PHE A 128 -2.22 -7.64 14.67
CA PHE A 128 -1.97 -8.92 15.34
C PHE A 128 -3.17 -9.36 16.18
N LYS A 129 -3.86 -8.42 16.81
CA LYS A 129 -5.10 -8.67 17.56
C LYS A 129 -6.25 -9.04 16.63
N LEU A 130 -6.42 -8.31 15.51
CA LEU A 130 -7.49 -8.54 14.55
C LEU A 130 -7.34 -9.86 13.78
N LEU A 131 -6.11 -10.22 13.41
CA LEU A 131 -5.83 -11.40 12.59
C LEU A 131 -5.46 -12.64 13.42
N GLY A 132 -5.36 -12.52 14.75
CA GLY A 132 -4.95 -13.63 15.63
C GLY A 132 -3.54 -14.13 15.34
N THR A 133 -2.62 -13.22 15.00
CA THR A 133 -1.24 -13.55 14.63
C THR A 133 -0.24 -12.75 15.50
N LYS A 134 1.05 -12.85 15.21
CA LYS A 134 2.14 -12.22 15.99
C LYS A 134 3.28 -11.76 15.08
N PRO A 135 4.24 -10.96 15.56
CA PRO A 135 5.43 -10.63 14.80
C PRO A 135 6.10 -11.88 14.21
N GLY A 136 6.37 -11.87 12.90
CA GLY A 136 6.99 -12.99 12.17
C GLY A 136 6.06 -14.19 11.96
N GLY A 137 4.78 -14.06 12.31
CA GLY A 137 3.75 -15.04 12.02
C GLY A 137 3.23 -14.95 10.58
N THR A 138 1.92 -15.13 10.42
CA THR A 138 1.28 -15.02 9.09
C THR A 138 1.40 -13.62 8.51
N PRO A 139 1.49 -13.47 7.18
CA PRO A 139 1.51 -12.18 6.52
C PRO A 139 0.31 -11.29 6.90
N VAL A 140 0.55 -9.98 6.99
CA VAL A 140 -0.50 -8.99 7.24
C VAL A 140 -0.80 -8.27 5.93
N CYS A 141 -2.02 -8.42 5.43
CA CYS A 141 -2.47 -7.79 4.19
C CYS A 141 -3.50 -6.70 4.47
N HIS A 142 -3.48 -5.64 3.66
CA HIS A 142 -4.55 -4.65 3.65
C HIS A 142 -4.80 -4.11 2.25
N LEU A 143 -6.03 -3.66 2.03
CA LEU A 143 -6.43 -2.93 0.82
C LEU A 143 -5.87 -1.50 0.88
N MET A 144 -5.55 -0.95 -0.28
CA MET A 144 -5.16 0.44 -0.46
C MET A 144 -6.39 1.25 -0.84
N PRO A 145 -6.82 2.24 -0.03
CA PRO A 145 -7.96 3.07 -0.41
C PRO A 145 -7.69 3.88 -1.69
N TYR A 146 -8.74 4.43 -2.27
CA TYR A 146 -8.60 5.33 -3.42
C TYR A 146 -7.73 6.53 -3.08
N GLY A 147 -6.85 6.94 -3.99
CA GLY A 147 -5.86 7.99 -3.77
C GLY A 147 -4.54 7.50 -3.16
N HIS A 148 -4.50 6.31 -2.58
CA HIS A 148 -3.26 5.70 -2.08
C HIS A 148 -2.51 5.00 -3.21
N ILE A 149 -1.17 4.95 -3.10
CA ILE A 149 -0.29 4.51 -4.18
C ILE A 149 0.65 3.43 -3.66
N ILE A 150 0.82 2.35 -4.42
CA ILE A 150 1.96 1.43 -4.27
C ILE A 150 2.93 1.69 -5.41
N TRP A 151 4.18 2.00 -5.11
CA TRP A 151 5.24 2.07 -6.12
C TRP A 151 5.91 0.71 -6.29
N ALA A 152 5.97 0.25 -7.53
CA ALA A 152 6.61 -1.00 -7.93
C ALA A 152 7.71 -0.75 -8.97
N LYS A 153 8.76 -1.58 -8.98
CA LYS A 153 9.75 -1.57 -10.06
C LYS A 153 9.10 -1.98 -11.37
N ASN A 154 9.47 -1.34 -12.47
CA ASN A 154 9.15 -1.84 -13.79
C ASN A 154 9.95 -3.11 -14.09
N VAL A 155 9.21 -4.15 -14.50
CA VAL A 155 9.80 -5.40 -14.95
C VAL A 155 9.57 -5.45 -16.46
N LYS A 156 10.65 -5.30 -17.23
CA LYS A 156 10.58 -5.56 -18.66
C LYS A 156 10.31 -7.06 -18.81
N ARG A 157 9.15 -7.43 -19.36
CA ARG A 157 8.94 -8.81 -19.82
C ARG A 157 9.98 -9.05 -20.92
N SER A 158 10.93 -9.96 -20.67
CA SER A 158 11.70 -10.54 -21.77
C SER A 158 10.70 -11.28 -22.64
N THR A 159 10.48 -10.79 -23.85
CA THR A 159 9.77 -11.53 -24.90
C THR A 159 10.70 -12.64 -25.35
N ALA A 160 10.61 -13.80 -24.70
CA ALA A 160 11.09 -15.05 -25.26
C ALA A 160 10.01 -15.65 -26.16
#